data_AF-A0A353KXZ8-F1
#
_entry.id   AF-A0A353KXZ8-F1
#
_cell.length_a   1.000
_cell.length_b   1.000
_cell.length_c   1.000
_cell.angle_alpha   90.00
_cell.angle_beta   90.00
_cell.angle_gamma   90.00
#
_symmetry.space_group_name_H-M   'P 1'
#
loop_
_entity.id
_entity.type
_entity.pdbx_description
1 polymer ?
#
loop_
_entity_poly.entity_id
_entity_poly.type
_entity_poly.pdbx_seq_one_letter_code
_entity_poly.pdbx_strand_id
1 'polypeptide(L)'
;MNQLQFDEFLRSVAISKNDTYAILLGAGCSISSGIPSANDCIWDWKGTIYKSNNSSTNDWIDNFRNPKVQKTIQSWLDNQGSYVEFGCKEEYSFYAKKCFPIEKNRSQYFQKICSNVKPAIGYRTIPLLVKHGLLDSVWTTNLDDLVMNSCVLGGVQGIEISLDTVERINCKFRPNR
;
A
#
# COMPACT_ATOMS: atom_id res chain seq x y z
N MET A 1 6.12 -0.76 27.29
CA MET A 1 5.11 0.01 26.54
C MET A 1 3.76 -0.64 26.85
N ASN A 2 2.86 0.07 27.54
CA ASN A 2 1.56 -0.52 27.89
C ASN A 2 0.64 -0.44 26.67
N GLN A 3 0.12 -1.59 26.23
CA GLN A 3 -0.82 -1.68 25.12
C GLN A 3 -2.24 -1.43 25.66
N LEU A 4 -2.89 -0.37 25.18
CA LEU A 4 -4.28 -0.08 25.51
C LEU A 4 -5.20 -1.05 24.78
N GLN A 5 -6.25 -1.50 25.46
CA GLN A 5 -7.41 -2.12 24.82
C GLN A 5 -8.21 -1.08 24.04
N PHE A 6 -9.08 -1.53 23.15
CA PHE A 6 -9.80 -0.63 22.24
C PHE A 6 -10.69 0.38 22.99
N ASP A 7 -11.39 -0.04 24.04
CA ASP A 7 -12.24 0.84 24.83
C ASP A 7 -11.42 1.85 25.66
N GLU A 8 -10.24 1.46 26.15
CA GLU A 8 -9.29 2.35 26.83
C GLU A 8 -8.74 3.40 25.87
N PHE A 9 -8.42 3.01 24.63
CA PHE A 9 -8.01 3.91 23.58
C PHE A 9 -9.10 4.94 23.27
N LEU A 10 -10.36 4.51 23.13
CA LEU A 10 -11.49 5.42 22.89
C LEU A 10 -11.64 6.45 24.03
N ARG A 11 -11.53 6.03 25.28
CA ARG A 11 -11.58 6.95 26.44
C ARG A 11 -10.39 7.91 26.44
N SER A 12 -9.20 7.43 26.10
CA SER A 12 -7.99 8.24 26.00
C SER A 12 -8.16 9.35 24.95
N VAL A 13 -8.59 9.01 23.73
CA VAL A 13 -8.87 9.97 22.65
C VAL A 13 -10.00 10.93 23.04
N ALA A 14 -11.03 10.46 23.75
CA ALA A 14 -12.14 11.30 24.18
C ALA A 14 -11.75 12.36 25.21
N ILE A 15 -10.73 12.10 26.04
CA ILE A 15 -10.18 13.10 26.99
C ILE A 15 -9.23 14.06 26.27
N SER A 16 -8.46 13.56 25.30
CA SER A 16 -7.47 14.33 24.53
C SER A 16 -8.04 14.96 23.25
N LYS A 17 -9.33 15.33 23.25
CA LYS A 17 -10.00 15.93 22.08
C LYS A 17 -9.39 17.24 21.56
N ASN A 18 -8.62 17.93 22.40
CA ASN A 18 -7.91 19.15 22.03
C ASN A 18 -6.50 18.89 21.50
N ASP A 19 -6.04 17.63 21.56
CA ASP A 19 -4.76 17.23 21.00
C ASP A 19 -4.91 16.93 19.50
N THR A 20 -3.82 17.17 18.77
CA THR A 20 -3.70 16.87 17.35
C THR A 20 -2.81 15.65 17.15
N TYR A 21 -3.25 14.69 16.34
CA TYR A 21 -2.50 13.47 16.04
C TYR A 21 -1.81 13.53 14.68
N ALA A 22 -0.80 12.68 14.54
CA ALA A 22 -0.23 12.27 13.26
C ALA A 22 -0.54 10.78 13.05
N ILE A 23 -0.83 10.38 11.81
CA ILE A 23 -1.09 8.98 11.45
C ILE A 23 0.01 8.50 10.51
N LEU A 24 0.55 7.30 10.77
CA LEU A 24 1.45 6.59 9.86
C LEU A 24 0.69 5.46 9.15
N LEU A 25 0.59 5.53 7.83
CA LEU A 25 -0.09 4.54 6.98
C LEU A 25 0.91 3.76 6.13
N GLY A 26 0.78 2.44 6.15
CA GLY A 26 1.51 1.54 5.25
C GLY A 26 0.63 0.93 4.16
N ALA A 27 1.21 0.08 3.32
CA ALA A 27 0.53 -0.50 2.15
C ALA A 27 -0.70 -1.34 2.53
N GLY A 28 -0.74 -1.86 3.76
CA GLY A 28 -1.89 -2.59 4.30
C GLY A 28 -3.18 -1.78 4.32
N CYS A 29 -3.10 -0.46 4.49
CA CYS A 29 -4.27 0.41 4.48
C CYS A 29 -4.96 0.46 3.11
N SER A 30 -4.18 0.31 2.03
CA SER A 30 -4.66 0.38 0.64
C SER A 30 -5.32 -0.90 0.12
N ILE A 31 -5.17 -2.03 0.84
CA ILE A 31 -5.67 -3.35 0.39
C ILE A 31 -7.19 -3.32 0.16
N SER A 32 -7.94 -2.72 1.08
CA SER A 32 -9.40 -2.62 0.98
C SER A 32 -9.88 -1.71 -0.16
N SER A 33 -9.00 -0.85 -0.68
CA SER A 33 -9.25 -0.04 -1.87
C SER A 33 -9.01 -0.82 -3.17
N GLY A 34 -8.44 -2.02 -3.09
CA GLY A 34 -8.14 -2.87 -4.24
C GLY A 34 -6.67 -2.84 -4.67
N ILE A 35 -5.80 -2.14 -3.94
CA ILE A 35 -4.35 -2.14 -4.22
C ILE A 35 -3.74 -3.44 -3.67
N PRO A 36 -2.97 -4.19 -4.46
CA PRO A 36 -2.37 -5.44 -4.01
C PRO A 36 -1.38 -5.21 -2.86
N SER A 37 -1.35 -6.16 -1.92
CA SER A 37 -0.30 -6.19 -0.90
C SER A 37 1.07 -6.53 -1.49
N ALA A 38 2.13 -6.39 -0.68
CA ALA A 38 3.46 -6.84 -1.07
C ALA A 38 3.50 -8.34 -1.41
N ASN A 39 2.75 -9.16 -0.66
CA ASN A 39 2.64 -10.59 -0.92
C ASN A 39 1.85 -10.88 -2.21
N ASP A 40 0.77 -10.14 -2.47
CA ASP A 40 0.04 -10.26 -3.74
C ASP A 40 0.97 -9.94 -4.93
N CYS A 41 1.80 -8.90 -4.82
CA CYS A 41 2.77 -8.54 -5.88
C CYS A 41 3.81 -9.65 -6.11
N ILE A 42 4.34 -10.28 -5.05
CA ILE A 42 5.26 -11.43 -5.18
C ILE A 42 4.62 -12.54 -6.02
N TRP A 43 3.37 -12.87 -5.71
CA TRP A 43 2.66 -13.93 -6.41
C TRP A 43 2.29 -13.57 -7.86
N ASP A 44 1.94 -12.31 -8.12
CA ASP A 44 1.73 -11.82 -9.48
C ASP A 44 3.00 -11.92 -10.33
N TRP A 45 4.16 -11.52 -9.79
CA TRP A 45 5.46 -11.66 -10.47
C TRP A 45 5.85 -13.12 -10.70
N LYS A 46 5.69 -13.98 -9.68
CA LYS A 46 5.91 -15.42 -9.82
C LYS A 46 5.03 -16.03 -10.91
N GLY A 47 3.74 -15.68 -10.93
CA GLY A 47 2.79 -16.10 -11.94
C GLY A 47 3.19 -15.63 -13.34
N THR A 48 3.60 -14.37 -13.48
CA THR A 48 4.08 -13.80 -14.74
C THR A 48 5.32 -14.55 -15.26
N ILE A 49 6.29 -14.81 -14.40
CA ILE A 49 7.49 -15.60 -14.73
C ILE A 49 7.08 -17.01 -15.18
N TYR A 50 6.24 -17.69 -14.40
CA TYR A 50 5.77 -19.03 -14.74
C TYR A 50 5.10 -19.06 -16.12
N LYS A 51 4.14 -18.15 -16.38
CA LYS A 51 3.42 -18.10 -17.66
C LYS A 51 4.35 -17.88 -18.84
N SER A 52 5.31 -16.96 -18.71
CA SER A 52 6.25 -16.66 -19.78
C SER A 52 7.16 -17.83 -20.16
N ASN A 53 7.37 -18.78 -19.23
CA ASN A 53 8.20 -19.98 -19.46
C ASN A 53 7.37 -21.23 -19.79
N ASN A 54 6.04 -21.17 -19.70
CA ASN A 54 5.15 -22.30 -19.94
C ASN A 54 4.04 -21.84 -20.90
N SER A 55 4.31 -21.89 -22.21
CA SER A 55 3.44 -21.34 -23.26
C SER A 55 2.07 -22.02 -23.39
N SER A 56 1.87 -23.21 -22.80
CA SER A 56 0.59 -23.93 -22.74
C SER A 56 -0.23 -23.63 -21.48
N THR A 57 0.12 -22.59 -20.73
CA THR A 57 -0.55 -22.27 -19.46
C THR A 57 -1.90 -21.60 -19.68
N ASN A 58 -2.93 -22.13 -19.04
CA ASN A 58 -4.31 -21.63 -19.06
C ASN A 58 -4.53 -20.49 -18.03
N ASP A 59 -5.59 -19.69 -18.23
CA ASP A 59 -5.95 -18.53 -17.39
C ASP A 59 -6.21 -18.83 -15.90
N TRP A 60 -6.31 -20.10 -15.49
CA TRP A 60 -6.51 -20.46 -14.07
C TRP A 60 -5.38 -19.94 -13.16
N ILE A 61 -4.21 -19.70 -13.73
CA ILE A 61 -3.03 -19.25 -12.99
C ILE A 61 -3.12 -17.78 -12.56
N ASP A 62 -4.02 -16.99 -13.16
CA ASP A 62 -4.30 -15.61 -12.74
C ASP A 62 -4.91 -15.53 -11.35
N ASN A 63 -5.54 -16.63 -10.88
CA ASN A 63 -6.04 -16.72 -9.53
C ASN A 63 -4.92 -17.11 -8.55
N PHE A 64 -3.89 -16.26 -8.45
CA PHE A 64 -2.73 -16.48 -7.58
C PHE A 64 -3.07 -16.45 -6.08
N ARG A 65 -4.30 -16.06 -5.70
CA ARG A 65 -4.81 -16.17 -4.32
C ARG A 65 -5.24 -17.58 -3.96
N ASN A 66 -5.40 -18.47 -4.94
CA ASN A 66 -5.73 -19.87 -4.70
C ASN A 66 -4.47 -20.63 -4.24
N PRO A 67 -4.48 -21.26 -3.05
CA PRO A 67 -3.32 -22.00 -2.53
C PRO A 67 -2.82 -23.13 -3.44
N LYS A 68 -3.72 -23.76 -4.22
CA LYS A 68 -3.32 -24.79 -5.20
C LYS A 68 -2.49 -24.20 -6.35
N VAL A 69 -2.85 -22.99 -6.78
CA VAL A 69 -2.13 -22.26 -7.83
C VAL A 69 -0.76 -21.85 -7.31
N GLN A 70 -0.71 -21.28 -6.12
CA GLN A 70 0.54 -20.93 -5.43
C GLN A 70 1.48 -22.13 -5.31
N LYS A 71 0.97 -23.27 -4.85
CA LYS A 71 1.77 -24.50 -4.72
C LYS A 71 2.33 -24.95 -6.06
N THR A 72 1.53 -24.92 -7.12
CA THR A 72 1.96 -25.34 -8.46
C THR A 72 3.08 -24.44 -9.00
N ILE A 73 2.89 -23.12 -8.90
CA ILE A 73 3.91 -22.14 -9.30
C ILE A 73 5.19 -22.34 -8.49
N GLN A 74 5.07 -22.45 -7.16
CA GLN A 74 6.23 -22.59 -6.28
C GLN A 74 7.03 -23.86 -6.57
N SER A 75 6.36 -25.02 -6.69
CA SER A 75 7.05 -26.27 -7.02
C SER A 75 7.79 -26.19 -8.35
N TRP A 76 7.23 -25.50 -9.35
CA TRP A 76 7.93 -25.27 -10.61
C TRP A 76 9.16 -24.36 -10.46
N LEU A 77 9.05 -23.28 -9.68
CA LEU A 77 10.15 -22.36 -9.39
C LEU A 77 11.30 -23.07 -8.66
N ASP A 78 10.97 -23.85 -7.63
CA ASP A 78 11.93 -24.61 -6.83
C ASP A 78 12.71 -25.61 -7.72
N ASN A 79 12.02 -26.28 -8.65
CA ASN A 79 12.63 -27.22 -9.58
C ASN A 79 13.60 -26.57 -10.58
N GLN A 80 13.57 -25.24 -10.78
CA GLN A 80 14.54 -24.57 -11.65
C GLN A 80 15.91 -24.34 -10.96
N GLY A 81 15.97 -24.46 -9.62
CA GLY A 81 17.21 -24.33 -8.84
C GLY A 81 17.86 -22.93 -8.79
N SER A 82 17.25 -21.92 -9.41
CA SER A 82 17.80 -20.55 -9.50
C SER A 82 16.91 -19.46 -8.90
N TYR A 83 15.73 -19.82 -8.40
CA TYR A 83 14.80 -18.91 -7.73
C TYR A 83 14.90 -19.07 -6.21
N VAL A 84 14.56 -18.01 -5.47
CA VAL A 84 14.53 -18.05 -4.00
C VAL A 84 13.34 -18.86 -3.49
N GLU A 85 13.56 -19.51 -2.35
CA GLU A 85 12.57 -20.35 -1.67
C GLU A 85 11.38 -19.54 -1.14
N PHE A 86 10.24 -20.21 -0.97
CA PHE A 86 9.04 -19.62 -0.38
C PHE A 86 9.28 -19.16 1.05
N GLY A 87 8.86 -17.93 1.38
CA GLY A 87 9.04 -17.32 2.70
C GLY A 87 10.41 -16.70 2.93
N CYS A 88 11.29 -16.71 1.94
CA CYS A 88 12.58 -16.03 1.99
C CYS A 88 12.38 -14.50 2.13
N LYS A 89 13.19 -13.82 2.94
CA LYS A 89 13.02 -12.38 3.21
C LYS A 89 13.24 -11.53 1.95
N GLU A 90 14.01 -12.06 1.02
CA GLU A 90 14.44 -11.43 -0.21
C GLU A 90 13.42 -11.59 -1.35
N GLU A 91 12.35 -12.39 -1.17
CA GLU A 91 11.37 -12.70 -2.22
C GLU A 91 10.88 -11.46 -2.96
N TYR A 92 10.48 -10.42 -2.22
CA TYR A 92 9.95 -9.20 -2.81
C TYR A 92 10.94 -8.57 -3.80
N SER A 93 12.15 -8.27 -3.34
CA SER A 93 13.20 -7.62 -4.13
C SER A 93 13.70 -8.51 -5.27
N PHE A 94 13.79 -9.82 -5.02
CA PHE A 94 14.26 -10.79 -6.00
C PHE A 94 13.26 -10.94 -7.15
N TYR A 95 11.99 -11.24 -6.85
CA TYR A 95 10.98 -11.47 -7.88
C TYR A 95 10.61 -10.18 -8.63
N ALA A 96 10.61 -9.01 -7.98
CA ALA A 96 10.41 -7.73 -8.66
C ALA A 96 11.48 -7.50 -9.75
N LYS A 97 12.76 -7.73 -9.43
CA LYS A 97 13.88 -7.57 -10.38
C LYS A 97 13.90 -8.67 -11.43
N LYS A 98 13.58 -9.91 -11.04
CA LYS A 98 13.59 -11.07 -11.95
C LYS A 98 12.46 -10.99 -12.97
N CYS A 99 11.27 -10.58 -12.55
CA CYS A 99 10.11 -10.39 -13.42
C CYS A 99 10.28 -9.17 -14.34
N PHE A 100 10.78 -8.05 -13.79
CA PHE A 100 11.01 -6.82 -14.55
C PHE A 100 12.45 -6.33 -14.34
N PRO A 101 13.40 -6.76 -15.18
CA PRO A 101 14.81 -6.34 -15.07
C PRO A 101 14.99 -4.83 -15.27
N ILE A 102 14.23 -4.25 -16.19
CA ILE A 102 14.25 -2.81 -16.48
C ILE A 102 13.52 -2.04 -15.37
N GLU A 103 14.20 -1.06 -14.78
CA GLU A 103 13.65 -0.25 -13.68
C GLU A 103 12.36 0.47 -14.03
N LYS A 104 12.33 1.10 -15.22
CA LYS A 104 11.14 1.80 -15.72
C LYS A 104 9.89 0.90 -15.74
N ASN A 105 10.04 -0.39 -16.05
CA ASN A 105 8.92 -1.32 -16.08
C ASN A 105 8.37 -1.62 -14.68
N ARG A 106 9.23 -1.62 -13.65
CA ARG A 106 8.79 -1.73 -12.25
C ARG A 106 7.99 -0.49 -11.83
N SER A 107 8.45 0.70 -12.19
CA SER A 107 7.70 1.94 -11.94
C SER A 107 6.34 1.92 -12.66
N GLN A 108 6.30 1.49 -13.92
CA GLN A 108 5.05 1.35 -14.69
C GLN A 108 4.10 0.31 -14.09
N TYR A 109 4.63 -0.79 -13.56
CA TYR A 109 3.83 -1.79 -12.85
C TYR A 109 3.11 -1.17 -11.64
N PHE A 110 3.83 -0.44 -10.78
CA PHE A 110 3.22 0.22 -9.62
C PHE A 110 2.25 1.34 -10.01
N GLN A 111 2.59 2.14 -11.02
CA GLN A 111 1.66 3.13 -11.58
C GLN A 111 0.35 2.47 -12.02
N LYS A 112 0.43 1.35 -12.73
CA LYS A 112 -0.77 0.63 -13.23
C LYS A 112 -1.66 0.14 -12.09
N ILE A 113 -1.10 -0.48 -11.06
CA ILE A 113 -1.90 -1.05 -9.96
C ILE A 113 -2.45 0.01 -9.00
N CYS A 114 -1.84 1.20 -8.93
CA CYS A 114 -2.31 2.32 -8.12
C CYS A 114 -3.27 3.26 -8.88
N SER A 115 -3.26 3.22 -10.22
CA SER A 115 -4.06 4.13 -11.06
C SER A 115 -5.56 3.87 -10.95
N ASN A 116 -6.35 4.95 -10.95
CA ASN A 116 -7.82 4.91 -10.94
C ASN A 116 -8.46 4.17 -9.77
N VAL A 117 -7.73 4.00 -8.66
CA VAL A 117 -8.23 3.35 -7.45
C VAL A 117 -8.98 4.36 -6.58
N LYS A 118 -10.18 3.98 -6.11
CA LYS A 118 -11.00 4.82 -5.23
C LYS A 118 -10.69 4.54 -3.75
N PRO A 119 -10.62 5.58 -2.90
CA PRO A 119 -10.41 5.39 -1.47
C PRO A 119 -11.53 4.58 -0.81
N ALA A 120 -11.13 3.50 -0.12
CA ALA A 120 -12.01 2.73 0.76
C ALA A 120 -12.46 3.54 1.97
N ILE A 121 -13.40 2.97 2.73
CA ILE A 121 -14.05 3.65 3.87
C ILE A 121 -13.06 4.16 4.92
N GLY A 122 -11.96 3.44 5.17
CA GLY A 122 -10.93 3.86 6.12
C GLY A 122 -10.32 5.21 5.75
N TYR A 123 -9.94 5.42 4.49
CA TYR A 123 -9.41 6.70 4.03
C TYR A 123 -10.42 7.84 4.15
N ARG A 124 -11.73 7.57 3.99
CA ARG A 124 -12.79 8.58 4.12
C ARG A 124 -12.91 9.15 5.54
N THR A 125 -12.34 8.48 6.54
CA THR A 125 -12.26 9.00 7.91
C THR A 125 -11.23 10.12 8.06
N ILE A 126 -10.19 10.16 7.23
CA ILE A 126 -9.12 11.18 7.28
C ILE A 126 -9.68 12.60 7.21
N PRO A 127 -10.46 13.00 6.18
CA PRO A 127 -11.01 14.36 6.12
C PRO A 127 -11.98 14.65 7.28
N LEU A 128 -12.66 13.64 7.84
CA LEU A 128 -13.52 13.84 9.01
C LEU A 128 -12.69 14.19 10.23
N LEU A 129 -11.58 13.47 10.47
CA LEU A 129 -10.68 13.75 11.60
C LEU A 129 -10.04 15.14 11.47
N VAL A 130 -9.64 15.53 10.25
CA VAL A 130 -9.10 16.88 9.99
C VAL A 130 -10.14 17.96 10.30
N LYS A 131 -11.39 17.80 9.84
CA LYS A 131 -12.47 18.76 10.12
C LYS A 131 -12.81 18.92 11.60
N HIS A 132 -12.55 17.90 12.41
CA HIS A 132 -12.73 17.94 13.86
C HIS A 132 -11.48 18.43 14.60
N GLY A 133 -10.41 18.82 13.88
CA GLY A 133 -9.16 19.29 14.48
C GLY A 133 -8.33 18.19 15.14
N LEU A 134 -8.64 16.91 14.90
CA LEU A 134 -7.95 15.78 15.53
C LEU A 134 -6.72 15.30 14.74
N LEU A 135 -6.61 15.63 13.45
CA LEU A 135 -5.54 15.13 12.59
C LEU A 135 -4.83 16.29 11.90
N ASP A 136 -3.51 16.37 12.09
CA ASP A 136 -2.65 17.42 11.52
C ASP A 136 -1.80 16.90 10.36
N SER A 137 -1.27 15.66 10.47
CA SER A 137 -0.43 15.09 9.42
C SER A 137 -0.66 13.59 9.19
N VAL A 138 -0.50 13.18 7.93
CA VAL A 138 -0.48 11.79 7.52
C VAL A 138 0.87 11.50 6.88
N TRP A 139 1.54 10.48 7.39
CA TRP A 139 2.81 9.98 6.89
C TRP A 139 2.54 8.65 6.21
N THR A 140 3.05 8.47 5.00
CA THR A 140 2.87 7.20 4.30
C THR A 140 4.07 6.87 3.43
N THR A 141 4.33 5.57 3.30
CA THR A 141 5.30 5.03 2.34
C THR A 141 4.61 4.50 1.08
N ASN A 142 3.30 4.71 0.94
CA ASN A 142 2.53 4.18 -0.17
C ASN A 142 2.78 5.01 -1.43
N LEU A 143 2.68 4.35 -2.59
CA LEU A 143 2.85 4.96 -3.92
C LEU A 143 1.50 5.38 -4.54
N ASP A 144 0.44 5.40 -3.74
CA ASP A 144 -0.93 5.67 -4.18
C ASP A 144 -1.43 7.03 -3.68
N ASP A 145 -2.37 7.60 -4.42
CA ASP A 145 -2.91 8.94 -4.13
C ASP A 145 -4.15 8.89 -3.22
N LEU A 146 -4.38 7.78 -2.50
CA LEU A 146 -5.66 7.53 -1.82
C LEU A 146 -5.94 8.53 -0.69
N VAL A 147 -4.90 8.99 0.01
CA VAL A 147 -5.02 10.02 1.05
C VAL A 147 -5.49 11.32 0.43
N MET A 148 -4.80 11.81 -0.60
CA MET A 148 -5.13 13.07 -1.27
C MET A 148 -6.50 13.01 -1.95
N ASN A 149 -6.81 11.92 -2.65
CA ASN A 149 -8.12 11.69 -3.23
C ASN A 149 -9.23 11.73 -2.18
N SER A 150 -9.01 11.13 -1.00
CA SER A 150 -9.97 11.17 0.10
C SER A 150 -10.16 12.57 0.66
N CYS A 151 -9.07 13.34 0.83
CA CYS A 151 -9.14 14.73 1.27
C CYS A 151 -9.96 15.58 0.29
N VAL A 152 -9.72 15.46 -1.02
CA VAL A 152 -10.49 16.15 -2.06
C VAL A 152 -11.98 15.78 -1.99
N LEU A 153 -12.31 14.49 -1.92
CA LEU A 153 -13.70 14.01 -1.77
C LEU A 153 -14.35 14.52 -0.48
N GLY A 154 -13.56 14.65 0.58
CA GLY A 154 -13.99 15.17 1.87
C GLY A 154 -14.04 16.69 1.95
N GLY A 155 -13.65 17.44 0.91
CA GLY A 155 -13.59 18.90 0.93
C GLY A 155 -12.55 19.46 1.90
N VAL A 156 -11.41 18.77 2.04
CA VAL A 156 -10.26 19.18 2.85
C VAL A 156 -9.06 19.37 1.91
N GLN A 157 -8.37 20.50 2.05
CA GLN A 157 -7.15 20.76 1.30
C GLN A 157 -5.94 20.20 2.07
N GLY A 158 -5.29 19.18 1.51
CA GLY A 158 -4.01 18.67 2.00
C GLY A 158 -2.84 19.31 1.26
N ILE A 159 -1.68 19.41 1.91
CA ILE A 159 -0.41 19.74 1.26
C ILE A 159 0.38 18.45 1.15
N GLU A 160 0.53 17.97 -0.07
CA GLU A 160 1.38 16.80 -0.32
C GLU A 160 2.86 17.21 -0.30
N ILE A 161 3.65 16.41 0.42
CA ILE A 161 5.08 16.59 0.58
C ILE A 161 5.77 15.27 0.18
N SER A 162 6.46 15.28 -0.95
CA SER A 162 7.35 14.22 -1.38
C SER A 162 8.82 14.61 -1.16
N LEU A 163 9.75 13.71 -1.50
CA LEU A 163 11.19 13.98 -1.51
C LEU A 163 11.58 15.17 -2.39
N ASP A 164 10.78 15.46 -3.43
CA ASP A 164 11.03 16.58 -4.35
C ASP A 164 10.46 17.91 -3.84
N THR A 165 9.63 17.89 -2.79
CA THR A 165 8.93 19.07 -2.27
C THR A 165 9.14 19.29 -0.78
N VAL A 166 10.25 18.81 -0.22
CA VAL A 166 10.61 18.89 1.21
C VAL A 166 10.55 20.32 1.75
N GLU A 167 10.84 21.32 0.91
CA GLU A 167 10.73 22.75 1.20
C GLU A 167 9.35 23.14 1.78
N ARG A 168 8.28 22.41 1.41
CA ARG A 168 6.90 22.69 1.84
C ARG A 168 6.61 22.30 3.30
N ILE A 169 7.49 21.57 3.98
CA ILE A 169 7.30 21.16 5.38
C ILE A 169 7.07 22.35 6.30
N ASN A 170 7.75 23.48 6.03
CA ASN A 170 7.65 24.68 6.85
C ASN A 170 6.52 25.63 6.40
N CYS A 171 5.83 25.35 5.29
CA CYS A 171 4.67 26.09 4.85
C CYS A 171 3.44 25.71 5.70
N LYS A 172 3.44 26.11 6.98
CA LYS A 172 2.24 25.99 7.82
C LYS A 172 1.17 26.93 7.28
N PHE A 173 0.08 26.38 6.76
CA PHE A 173 -1.18 27.11 6.68
C PHE A 173 -1.58 27.45 8.12
N ARG A 174 -1.54 28.74 8.48
CA ARG A 174 -2.31 29.23 9.62
C ARG A 174 -3.73 29.40 9.11
N PRO A 175 -4.71 28.57 9.52
CA PRO A 175 -6.09 28.95 9.29
C PRO A 175 -6.31 30.27 10.04
N ASN A 176 -6.87 31.28 9.36
CA ASN A 176 -7.37 32.45 10.08
C ASN A 176 -8.39 31.93 11.11
N ARG A 177 -8.12 32.24 12.39
CA ARG A 177 -9.06 32.03 13.49
C ARG A 177 -10.35 32.80 13.25
#